data_AF-A0A9D7JEZ5-F1
#
_entry.id   AF-A0A9D7JEZ5-F1
#
_cell.length_a   1.000
_cell.length_b   1.000
_cell.length_c   1.000
_cell.angle_alpha   90.00
_cell.angle_beta   90.00
_cell.angle_gamma   90.00
#
_symmetry.space_group_name_H-M   'P 1'
#
loop_
_entity.id
_entity.type
_entity.pdbx_description
1 polymer ?
#
loop_
_entity_poly.entity_id
_entity_poly.type
_entity_poly.pdbx_seq_one_letter_code
_entity_poly.pdbx_strand_id
1 'polypeptide(L)' 'MAVELEIKLRRTGGVGTNAKWDWSLVDAAGTVVKKGTAWGEEAKAFATARKARDHLKKG' A
#
# COMPACT_ATOMS: atom_id res chain seq x y z
N MET A 1 -16.58 11.95 7.67
CA MET A 1 -15.92 11.99 6.34
C MET A 1 -15.02 10.76 6.24
N ALA A 2 -15.17 9.95 5.19
CA ALA A 2 -14.26 8.82 5.00
C ALA A 2 -12.87 9.38 4.67
N VAL A 3 -11.85 9.04 5.46
CA VAL A 3 -10.46 9.33 5.10
C VAL A 3 -10.17 8.65 3.76
N GLU A 4 -10.13 9.43 2.67
CA GLU A 4 -9.76 8.97 1.34
C GLU A 4 -8.25 8.79 1.29
N LEU A 5 -7.81 7.66 1.84
CA LEU A 5 -6.42 7.23 1.78
C LEU A 5 -6.16 6.58 0.41
N GLU A 6 -5.31 7.22 -0.38
CA GLU A 6 -4.84 6.72 -1.68
C GLU A 6 -3.75 5.66 -1.49
N ILE A 7 -3.85 4.55 -2.22
CA ILE A 7 -2.86 3.48 -2.21
C ILE A 7 -1.92 3.69 -3.39
N LYS A 8 -0.66 4.03 -3.12
CA LYS A 8 0.42 4.06 -4.11
C LYS A 8 1.24 2.80 -4.03
N LEU A 9 1.34 2.08 -5.14
CA LEU A 9 2.22 0.93 -5.30
C LEU A 9 3.37 1.27 -6.24
N ARG A 10 4.56 0.82 -5.88
CA ARG A 10 5.76 0.92 -6.71
C ARG A 10 6.50 -0.40 -6.67
N ARG A 11 6.66 -1.04 -7.83
CA ARG A 11 7.57 -2.19 -7.93
C ARG A 11 9.00 -1.69 -7.79
N THR A 12 9.73 -2.21 -6.82
CA THR A 12 11.13 -1.81 -6.54
C THR A 12 12.14 -2.87 -6.95
N GLY A 13 11.72 -4.10 -7.21
CA GLY A 13 12.61 -5.11 -7.75
C GLY A 13 11.91 -6.43 -8.05
N GLY A 14 12.60 -7.33 -8.75
CA GLY A 14 12.13 -8.68 -9.04
C GLY A 14 10.96 -8.77 -10.03
N VAL A 15 10.61 -10.01 -10.37
CA VAL A 15 9.47 -10.37 -11.25
C VAL A 15 8.79 -11.61 -10.69
N GLY A 16 7.48 -11.74 -10.92
CA GLY A 16 6.67 -12.86 -10.43
C GLY A 16 6.60 -12.95 -8.90
N THR A 17 6.77 -14.16 -8.35
CA THR A 17 6.75 -14.44 -6.90
C THR A 17 7.87 -13.76 -6.12
N ASN A 18 8.95 -13.36 -6.79
CA ASN A 18 10.07 -12.62 -6.20
C ASN A 18 9.95 -11.10 -6.42
N ALA A 19 8.84 -10.61 -6.98
CA ALA A 19 8.64 -9.17 -7.12
C ALA A 19 8.48 -8.52 -5.75
N LYS A 20 9.21 -7.43 -5.55
CA LYS A 20 9.13 -6.56 -4.38
C LYS A 20 8.35 -5.31 -4.75
N TRP A 21 7.36 -5.02 -3.92
CA TRP A 21 6.47 -3.88 -4.05
C TRP A 21 6.57 -3.03 -2.80
N ASP A 22 6.88 -1.75 -2.99
CA ASP A 22 6.73 -0.74 -1.97
C ASP A 22 5.33 -0.15 -2.11
N TRP A 23 4.58 -0.16 -1.01
CA TRP A 23 3.27 0.47 -0.93
C TRP A 23 3.31 1.63 0.04
N SER A 24 2.56 2.68 -0.27
CA SER A 24 2.40 3.87 0.56
C SER A 24 0.94 4.27 0.57
N LEU A 25 0.44 4.63 1.74
CA LEU A 25 -0.87 5.21 1.95
C LEU A 25 -0.69 6.71 2.10
N VAL A 26 -1.34 7.44 1.19
CA VAL A 26 -1.28 8.89 1.13
C VAL A 26 -2.64 9.42 1.52
N ASP A 27 -2.68 10.38 2.43
CA ASP A 27 -3.91 11.08 2.79
C ASP A 27 -4.31 12.10 1.70
N ALA A 28 -5.54 12.61 1.77
CA ALA A 28 -6.02 13.66 0.87
C ALA A 28 -5.11 14.90 0.82
N ALA A 29 -4.36 15.17 1.91
CA ALA A 29 -3.35 16.23 1.96
C ALA A 29 -2.04 15.92 1.19
N GLY A 30 -1.91 14.74 0.59
CA GLY A 30 -0.65 14.29 -0.04
C GLY A 30 0.38 13.75 0.95
N THR A 31 0.03 13.63 2.22
CA THR A 31 0.93 13.16 3.29
C THR A 31 0.96 11.64 3.34
N VAL A 32 2.16 11.04 3.32
CA VAL A 32 2.31 9.59 3.53
C VAL A 32 2.05 9.25 4.99
N VAL A 33 0.86 8.72 5.28
CA VAL A 33 0.46 8.32 6.64
C VAL A 33 1.03 6.95 7.02
N LYS A 34 1.28 6.09 6.03
CA LYS A 34 1.84 4.76 6.25
C LYS A 34 2.53 4.26 4.99
N LYS A 35 3.57 3.47 5.16
CA LYS A 35 4.27 2.81 4.06
C LYS A 35 4.76 1.44 4.49
N GLY A 36 5.02 0.58 3.53
CA GLY A 36 5.59 -0.73 3.78
C GLY A 36 6.02 -1.41 2.48
N THR A 37 6.56 -2.61 2.64
CA THR A 37 6.99 -3.46 1.53
C THR A 37 6.23 -4.78 1.54
N ALA A 38 5.93 -5.30 0.37
CA ALA A 38 5.32 -6.61 0.16
C ALA A 38 6.08 -7.38 -0.91
N TRP A 39 6.23 -8.69 -0.71
CA TRP A 39 6.84 -9.60 -1.67
C TRP A 39 5.76 -10.46 -2.34
N GLY A 40 5.93 -10.70 -3.64
CA GLY A 40 5.01 -11.46 -4.48
C GLY A 40 4.32 -10.60 -5.54
N GLU A 41 3.18 -11.06 -6.02
CA GLU A 41 2.43 -10.41 -7.09
C GLU A 41 1.83 -9.06 -6.68
N GLU A 42 1.61 -8.18 -7.66
CA GLU A 42 1.03 -6.84 -7.47
C GLU A 42 -0.28 -6.88 -6.66
N ALA A 43 -1.17 -7.83 -6.99
CA ALA A 43 -2.44 -8.00 -6.30
C ALA A 43 -2.27 -8.28 -4.79
N LYS A 44 -1.23 -9.02 -4.41
CA LYS A 44 -0.91 -9.32 -3.00
C LYS A 44 -0.37 -8.08 -2.28
N ALA A 45 0.45 -7.29 -2.97
CA ALA A 45 0.93 -6.01 -2.46
C ALA A 45 -0.23 -5.01 -2.27
N PHE A 46 -1.14 -4.92 -3.24
CA PHE A 46 -2.34 -4.09 -3.13
C PHE A 46 -3.26 -4.53 -1.99
N ALA A 47 -3.51 -5.84 -1.85
CA ALA A 47 -4.31 -6.38 -0.75
C ALA A 47 -3.70 -6.05 0.62
N THR A 48 -2.37 -6.08 0.74
CA THR A 48 -1.65 -5.70 1.96
C THR A 48 -1.85 -4.22 2.28
N ALA A 49 -1.63 -3.35 1.30
CA ALA A 49 -1.83 -1.91 1.46
C ALA A 49 -3.29 -1.57 1.81
N ARG A 50 -4.25 -2.22 1.15
CA ARG A 50 -5.69 -2.07 1.42
C ARG A 50 -6.05 -2.50 2.83
N LYS A 51 -5.52 -3.63 3.33
CA LYS A 51 -5.71 -4.06 4.72
C LYS A 51 -5.13 -3.04 5.71
N ALA A 52 -3.94 -2.51 5.43
CA ALA A 52 -3.33 -1.49 6.26
C ALA A 52 -4.16 -0.19 6.30
N ARG A 53 -4.75 0.19 5.16
CA ARG A 53 -5.67 1.33 5.04
C ARG A 53 -6.94 1.11 5.85
N ASP A 54 -7.53 -0.08 5.74
CA ASP A 54 -8.76 -0.42 6.47
C ASP A 54 -8.54 -0.40 7.99
N HIS A 55 -7.39 -0.92 8.44
CA HIS A 55 -7.00 -0.87 9.85
C HIS A 55 -6.83 0.57 10.34
N LEU A 56 -6.21 1.46 9.53
CA LEU A 56 -6.09 2.88 9.86
C LEU A 56 -7.45 3.59 9.95
N LYS A 57 -8.41 3.22 9.09
CA LYS A 57 -9.75 3.81 9.09
C LYS A 57 -10.59 3.38 10.30
N LYS A 58 -10.23 2.27 10.95
CA LYS A 58 -10.90 1.72 12.13
C LYS A 58 -10.30 2.19 13.46
N GLY A 59 -9.12 2.80 13.43
CA GLY A 59 -8.42 3.33 14.61
C GLY A 59 -8.71 4.80 14.88
#